data_AF-A0A2U1VHJ3-F1
#
_entry.id   AF-A0A2U1VHJ3-F1
#
_cell.length_a   1.000
_cell.length_b   1.000
_cell.length_c   1.000
_cell.angle_alpha   90.00
_cell.angle_beta   90.00
_cell.angle_gamma   90.00
#
_symmetry.space_group_name_H-M   'P 1'
#
loop_
_entity.id
_entity.type
_entity.pdbx_description
1 polymer ?
#
loop_
_entity_poly.entity_id
_entity_poly.type
_entity_poly.pdbx_seq_one_letter_code
_entity_poly.pdbx_strand_id
1 'polypeptide(L)'
;MAEVVVLKHVRLTRALSAIEQAAVSLDGELCALRAAAGRAGLLGDHVEEATLLRAYVRTLRVLLQAMTPDEIDEAGLSDRHAVAEAVVGRCAAALRALDAPARGGAFSGIG
;
A
#
# COMPACT_ATOMS: atom_id res chain seq x y z
N MET A 1 -34.28 1.67 13.58
CA MET A 1 -33.70 1.53 12.23
C MET A 1 -32.55 2.51 11.99
N ALA A 2 -32.68 3.79 12.35
CA ALA A 2 -31.61 4.80 12.18
C ALA A 2 -30.30 4.50 12.97
N GLU A 3 -30.37 4.00 14.21
CA GLU A 3 -29.16 3.74 15.02
C GLU A 3 -28.23 2.67 14.42
N VAL A 4 -28.79 1.64 13.77
CA VAL A 4 -28.01 0.57 13.14
C VAL A 4 -27.26 1.09 11.91
N VAL A 5 -27.90 1.98 11.14
CA VAL A 5 -27.29 2.65 9.97
C VAL A 5 -26.15 3.56 10.41
N VAL A 6 -26.36 4.35 11.47
CA VAL A 6 -25.30 5.22 12.04
C VAL A 6 -24.12 4.39 12.54
N LEU A 7 -24.37 3.31 13.28
CA LEU A 7 -23.29 2.45 13.78
C LEU A 7 -22.51 1.79 12.63
N LYS A 8 -23.20 1.35 11.58
CA LYS A 8 -22.58 0.80 10.37
C LYS A 8 -21.64 1.82 9.72
N HIS A 9 -22.10 3.05 9.47
CA HIS A 9 -21.28 4.11 8.86
C HIS A 9 -20.08 4.50 9.72
N VAL A 10 -20.25 4.57 11.06
CA VAL A 10 -19.13 4.83 11.98
C VAL A 10 -18.07 3.75 11.89
N ARG A 11 -18.47 2.47 11.85
CA ARG A 11 -17.53 1.35 11.73
C ARG A 11 -16.81 1.36 10.39
N LEU A 12 -17.53 1.62 9.30
CA LEU A 12 -16.95 1.72 7.96
C LEU A 12 -15.95 2.88 7.87
N THR A 13 -16.30 4.04 8.41
CA THR A 13 -15.43 5.22 8.46
C THR A 13 -14.14 4.94 9.24
N ARG A 14 -14.26 4.29 10.40
CA ARG A 14 -13.09 3.92 11.22
C ARG A 14 -12.20 2.89 10.53
N ALA A 15 -12.80 1.90 9.86
CA ALA A 15 -12.06 0.92 9.09
C ALA A 15 -11.28 1.59 7.95
N LEU A 16 -11.92 2.50 7.21
CA LEU A 16 -11.26 3.24 6.14
C LEU A 16 -10.13 4.14 6.69
N SER A 17 -10.37 4.88 7.78
CA SER A 17 -9.32 5.67 8.44
C SER A 17 -8.10 4.84 8.86
N ALA A 18 -8.32 3.62 9.37
CA ALA A 18 -7.21 2.75 9.77
C ALA A 18 -6.40 2.28 8.55
N ILE A 19 -7.09 1.96 7.43
CA ILE A 19 -6.44 1.59 6.17
C ILE A 19 -5.66 2.77 5.59
N GLU A 20 -6.23 3.97 5.60
CA GLU A 20 -5.55 5.19 5.13
C GLU A 20 -4.26 5.44 5.91
N GLN A 21 -4.31 5.39 7.25
CA GLN A 21 -3.13 5.59 8.10
C GLN A 21 -2.05 4.54 7.84
N ALA A 22 -2.45 3.27 7.74
CA ALA A 22 -1.56 2.18 7.40
C ALA A 22 -0.89 2.37 6.02
N ALA A 23 -1.69 2.74 5.02
CA ALA A 23 -1.21 2.95 3.66
C ALA A 23 -0.25 4.14 3.57
N VAL A 24 -0.55 5.26 4.25
CA VAL A 24 0.30 6.45 4.29
C VAL A 24 1.61 6.20 5.03
N SER A 25 1.57 5.50 6.18
CA SER A 25 2.80 5.12 6.91
C SER A 25 3.71 4.30 6.00
N LEU A 26 3.15 3.28 5.35
CA LEU A 26 3.89 2.41 4.45
C LEU A 26 4.42 3.15 3.22
N ASP A 27 3.64 4.05 2.60
CA ASP A 27 4.09 4.86 1.46
C ASP A 27 5.30 5.71 1.86
N GLY A 28 5.28 6.29 3.06
CA GLY A 28 6.38 7.05 3.64
C GLY A 28 7.64 6.20 3.86
N GLU A 29 7.50 5.03 4.49
CA GLU A 29 8.60 4.09 4.72
C GLU A 29 9.23 3.62 3.40
N LEU A 30 8.41 3.24 2.41
CA LEU A 30 8.88 2.81 1.10
C LEU A 30 9.57 3.95 0.33
N CYS A 31 9.08 5.19 0.46
CA CYS A 31 9.75 6.37 -0.09
C CYS A 31 11.11 6.60 0.56
N ALA A 32 11.20 6.50 1.89
CA ALA A 32 12.45 6.64 2.62
C ALA A 32 13.47 5.55 2.24
N LEU A 33 13.03 4.29 2.17
CA LEU A 33 13.85 3.16 1.71
C LEU A 33 14.35 3.38 0.29
N ARG A 34 13.48 3.83 -0.62
CA ARG A 34 13.87 4.13 -2.00
C ARG A 34 14.88 5.27 -2.10
N ALA A 35 14.77 6.28 -1.24
CA ALA A 35 15.71 7.41 -1.21
C ALA A 35 17.07 7.01 -0.62
N ALA A 36 17.09 6.21 0.45
CA ALA A 36 18.31 5.77 1.12
C ALA A 36 19.10 4.72 0.29
N ALA A 37 18.40 3.79 -0.35
CA ALA A 37 19.03 2.62 -0.97
C ALA A 37 19.63 2.87 -2.36
N GLY A 38 19.44 4.04 -2.97
CA GLY A 38 20.13 4.36 -4.23
C GLY A 38 19.92 3.34 -5.38
N ARG A 39 18.67 2.90 -5.58
CA ARG A 39 18.15 2.04 -6.69
C ARG A 39 18.54 0.54 -6.73
N ALA A 40 17.46 -0.25 -6.65
CA ALA A 40 17.22 -1.61 -7.14
C ALA A 40 17.95 -2.75 -6.41
N GLY A 41 17.22 -3.83 -6.08
CA GLY A 41 17.79 -5.04 -5.48
C GLY A 41 17.85 -5.10 -3.96
N LEU A 42 17.43 -4.05 -3.22
CA LEU A 42 17.44 -4.02 -1.75
C LEU A 42 16.66 -5.20 -1.14
N LEU A 43 15.52 -5.53 -1.73
CA LEU A 43 14.68 -6.64 -1.29
C LEU A 43 15.26 -8.02 -1.64
N GLY A 44 16.30 -8.06 -2.49
CA GLY A 44 17.07 -9.28 -2.77
C GLY A 44 17.89 -9.73 -1.56
N ASP A 45 18.43 -8.78 -0.79
CA ASP A 45 19.18 -9.08 0.45
C ASP A 45 18.24 -9.32 1.65
N HIS A 46 16.97 -8.86 1.55
CA HIS A 46 15.95 -8.95 2.60
C HIS A 46 14.66 -9.63 2.10
N VAL A 47 14.78 -10.86 1.58
CA VAL A 47 13.66 -11.58 0.94
C VAL A 47 12.45 -11.80 1.86
N GLU A 48 12.68 -12.04 3.15
CA GLU A 48 11.60 -12.21 4.14
C GLU A 48 10.83 -10.90 4.34
N GLU A 49 11.54 -9.79 4.53
CA GLU A 49 10.95 -8.46 4.68
C GLU A 49 10.18 -8.05 3.42
N ALA A 50 10.74 -8.32 2.24
CA ALA A 50 10.05 -8.13 0.97
C ALA A 50 8.72 -8.89 0.89
N THR A 51 8.72 -10.14 1.37
CA THR A 51 7.53 -11.00 1.37
C THR A 51 6.48 -10.46 2.33
N LEU A 52 6.89 -10.01 3.52
CA LEU A 52 6.01 -9.37 4.50
C LEU A 52 5.39 -8.09 3.96
N LEU A 53 6.19 -7.21 3.35
CA LEU A 53 5.70 -5.95 2.77
C LEU A 53 4.70 -6.21 1.61
N ARG A 54 4.98 -7.18 0.73
CA ARG A 54 4.04 -7.59 -0.33
C ARG A 54 2.75 -8.15 0.25
N ALA A 55 2.83 -8.98 1.29
CA ALA A 55 1.66 -9.52 1.96
C ALA A 55 0.84 -8.39 2.61
N TYR A 56 1.49 -7.43 3.24
CA TYR A 56 0.83 -6.29 3.87
C TYR A 56 0.09 -5.41 2.86
N VAL A 57 0.74 -5.03 1.74
CA VAL A 57 0.08 -4.29 0.65
C VAL A 57 -1.09 -5.07 0.07
N ARG A 58 -0.95 -6.40 -0.09
CA ARG A 58 -2.06 -7.26 -0.54
C ARG A 58 -3.23 -7.23 0.44
N THR A 59 -2.96 -7.31 1.75
CA THR A 59 -3.99 -7.22 2.79
C THR A 59 -4.73 -5.89 2.70
N LEU A 60 -4.02 -4.76 2.58
CA LEU A 60 -4.66 -3.44 2.43
C LEU A 60 -5.58 -3.38 1.21
N ARG A 61 -5.15 -3.94 0.06
CA ARG A 61 -6.00 -4.03 -1.14
C ARG A 61 -7.25 -4.86 -0.91
N VAL A 62 -7.11 -6.03 -0.30
CA VAL A 62 -8.25 -6.92 -0.02
C VAL A 62 -9.24 -6.24 0.93
N LEU A 63 -8.74 -5.54 1.95
CA LEU A 63 -9.60 -4.79 2.88
C LEU A 63 -10.37 -3.66 2.18
N LEU A 64 -9.74 -2.94 1.24
CA LEU A 64 -10.42 -1.93 0.41
C LEU A 64 -11.45 -2.54 -0.54
N GLN A 65 -11.13 -3.69 -1.14
CA GLN A 65 -12.05 -4.42 -2.04
C GLN A 65 -13.23 -5.07 -1.30
N ALA A 66 -13.07 -5.35 -0.01
CA ALA A 66 -14.15 -5.87 0.82
C ALA A 66 -15.18 -4.79 1.20
N MET A 67 -14.86 -3.51 1.04
CA MET A 67 -15.81 -2.41 1.19
C MET A 67 -16.63 -2.30 -0.10
N THR A 68 -17.94 -2.49 -0.01
CA THR A 68 -18.80 -2.47 -1.21
C THR A 68 -19.03 -1.03 -1.69
N PRO A 69 -19.12 -0.79 -3.02
CA PRO A 69 -19.35 0.55 -3.56
C PRO A 69 -20.60 1.22 -3.01
N ASP A 70 -21.70 0.46 -2.90
CA ASP A 70 -22.97 0.97 -2.36
C ASP A 70 -22.81 1.48 -0.92
N GLU A 71 -22.08 0.75 -0.07
CA GLU A 71 -21.83 1.15 1.32
C GLU A 71 -20.90 2.35 1.45
N ILE A 72 -19.95 2.48 0.53
CA ILE A 72 -19.03 3.61 0.47
C ILE A 72 -19.80 4.88 0.06
N ASP A 73 -20.65 4.77 -0.96
CA ASP A 73 -21.47 5.88 -1.47
C ASP A 73 -22.52 6.30 -0.46
N GLU A 74 -23.22 5.36 0.17
CA GLU A 74 -24.19 5.62 1.26
C GLU A 74 -23.55 6.34 2.46
N ALA A 75 -22.28 6.04 2.75
CA ALA A 75 -21.54 6.67 3.83
C ALA A 75 -20.83 7.98 3.42
N GLY A 76 -20.87 8.39 2.15
CA GLY A 76 -20.18 9.57 1.63
C GLY A 76 -18.65 9.45 1.68
N LEU A 77 -18.11 8.25 1.52
CA LEU A 77 -16.69 7.94 1.66
C LEU A 77 -15.96 7.75 0.32
N SER A 78 -16.63 7.93 -0.82
CA SER A 78 -16.12 7.59 -2.16
C SER A 78 -14.79 8.27 -2.49
N ASP A 79 -14.67 9.57 -2.22
CA ASP A 79 -13.42 10.32 -2.43
C ASP A 79 -12.27 9.77 -1.57
N ARG A 80 -12.56 9.47 -0.32
CA ARG A 80 -11.58 8.94 0.64
C ARG A 80 -11.14 7.52 0.27
N HIS A 81 -12.08 6.69 -0.16
CA HIS A 81 -11.80 5.35 -0.65
C HIS A 81 -10.90 5.41 -1.89
N ALA A 82 -11.19 6.28 -2.86
CA ALA A 82 -10.36 6.48 -4.04
C ALA A 82 -8.94 6.96 -3.68
N VAL A 83 -8.79 7.86 -2.70
CA VAL A 83 -7.48 8.29 -2.19
C VAL A 83 -6.73 7.12 -1.56
N ALA A 84 -7.39 6.31 -0.73
CA ALA A 84 -6.79 5.14 -0.10
C ALA A 84 -6.33 4.11 -1.16
N GLU A 85 -7.14 3.84 -2.18
CA GLU A 85 -6.77 2.98 -3.30
C GLU A 85 -5.54 3.51 -4.04
N ALA A 86 -5.49 4.82 -4.30
CA ALA A 86 -4.35 5.45 -4.96
C ALA A 86 -3.06 5.31 -4.13
N VAL A 87 -3.13 5.49 -2.81
CA VAL A 87 -1.98 5.32 -1.90
C VAL A 87 -1.50 3.87 -1.91
N VAL A 88 -2.40 2.90 -1.72
CA VAL A 88 -2.06 1.47 -1.76
C VAL A 88 -1.51 1.07 -3.14
N GLY A 89 -2.01 1.69 -4.21
CA GLY A 89 -1.48 1.58 -5.57
C GLY A 89 -0.02 2.03 -5.67
N ARG A 90 0.33 3.18 -5.08
CA ARG A 90 1.71 3.67 -5.02
C ARG A 90 2.62 2.77 -4.21
N CYS A 91 2.19 2.28 -3.03
CA CYS A 91 2.97 1.34 -2.23
C CYS A 91 3.34 0.08 -3.03
N ALA A 92 2.38 -0.49 -3.76
CA ALA A 92 2.63 -1.64 -4.61
C ALA A 92 3.61 -1.34 -5.75
N ALA A 93 3.52 -0.15 -6.36
CA ALA A 93 4.45 0.27 -7.40
C ALA A 93 5.87 0.49 -6.84
N ALA A 94 5.98 1.08 -5.65
CA ALA A 94 7.25 1.28 -4.96
C ALA A 94 7.92 -0.07 -4.63
N LEU A 95 7.18 -1.03 -4.10
CA LEU A 95 7.71 -2.38 -3.83
C LEU A 95 8.23 -3.07 -5.10
N ARG A 96 7.48 -3.00 -6.20
CA ARG A 96 7.95 -3.56 -7.49
C ARG A 96 9.24 -2.89 -7.98
N ALA A 97 9.39 -1.59 -7.75
CA ALA A 97 10.59 -0.85 -8.14
C ALA A 97 11.80 -1.22 -7.26
N LEU A 98 11.58 -1.59 -6.00
CA LEU A 98 12.61 -2.08 -5.08
C LEU A 98 13.00 -3.53 -5.37
N ASP A 99 12.03 -4.36 -5.78
CA ASP A 99 12.21 -5.75 -6.20
C ASP A 99 12.91 -5.92 -7.54
N ALA A 100 12.82 -4.92 -8.42
CA ALA A 100 13.44 -4.99 -9.72
C ALA A 100 14.94 -5.27 -9.55
N PRO A 101 15.51 -6.27 -10.25
CA PRO A 101 16.93 -6.54 -10.19
C PRO A 101 17.68 -5.26 -10.59
N ALA A 102 18.71 -4.89 -9.83
CA ALA A 102 19.62 -3.84 -10.23
C ALA A 102 20.15 -4.20 -11.62
N ARG A 103 19.69 -3.48 -12.65
CA ARG A 103 20.26 -3.64 -13.99
C ARG A 103 21.72 -3.23 -13.88
N GLY A 104 22.56 -4.27 -13.89
CA GLY A 104 24.02 -4.29 -13.87
C GLY A 104 24.72 -2.94 -13.86
N GLY A 105 25.34 -2.61 -12.72
CA GLY A 105 26.65 -2.00 -12.76
C GLY A 105 27.55 -2.94 -13.57
N ALA A 106 28.11 -2.42 -14.66
CA ALA A 106 28.94 -3.17 -15.59
C ALA A 106 29.99 -4.01 -14.84
N PHE A 107 29.97 -5.32 -15.04
CA PHE A 107 31.21 -6.07 -15.04
C PHE A 107 32.04 -5.49 -16.19
N SER A 108 32.88 -4.50 -15.86
CA SER A 108 33.97 -4.06 -16.71
C SER A 108 34.98 -5.20 -16.74
N GLY A 109 34.70 -6.20 -17.57
CA GLY A 109 35.73 -7.09 -18.07
C GLY A 109 36.71 -6.23 -18.85
N ILE A 110 37.90 -6.05 -18.28
CA ILE A 110 39.08 -5.66 -19.04
C ILE A 110 40.14 -6.67 -18.63
N GLY A 111 40.52 -7.49 -19.60
CA GLY A 111 41.72 -8.34 -19.53
C GLY A 111 42.99 -7.55 -19.77
#